data_AF-A0A0P4VMY4-F1
#
_entry.id   AF-A0A0P4VMY4-F1
#
_cell.length_a   1.000
_cell.length_b   1.000
_cell.length_c   1.000
_cell.angle_alpha   90.00
_cell.angle_beta   90.00
_cell.angle_gamma   90.00
#
_symmetry.space_group_name_H-M   'P 1'
#
loop_
_entity.id
_entity.type
_entity.pdbx_description
1 polymer ?
#
loop_
_entity_poly.entity_id
_entity_poly.type
_entity_poly.pdbx_seq_one_letter_code
_entity_poly.pdbx_strand_id
1 'polypeptide(L)'
;DGLIMPRRLHNPCLQSADRQNLHRELMLNQKLGKNVLNQKSELQRAMEKHKENQFKKELELQKQENMTPLEKVIEQRARRLEILEKDLNEKDPPNKEPEFLQIHAKLRARMESK
;
A
#
# COMPACT_ATOMS: atom_id res chain seq x y z
N ASP A 1 -60.46 -20.87 34.76
CA ASP A 1 -59.18 -20.21 35.09
C ASP A 1 -58.14 -20.36 33.98
N GLY A 2 -58.19 -19.52 32.94
CA GLY A 2 -57.28 -19.70 31.80
C GLY A 2 -57.17 -18.53 30.83
N LEU A 3 -57.27 -17.28 31.31
CA LEU A 3 -57.11 -16.12 30.44
C LEU A 3 -55.63 -15.68 30.43
N ILE A 4 -54.92 -15.89 29.33
CA ILE A 4 -53.57 -15.33 29.11
C ILE A 4 -53.75 -13.85 28.77
N MET A 5 -53.35 -12.99 29.69
CA MET A 5 -53.35 -11.55 29.45
C MET A 5 -52.19 -11.16 28.50
N PRO A 6 -52.44 -10.29 27.50
CA PRO A 6 -51.35 -9.79 26.66
C PRO A 6 -50.34 -9.04 27.53
N ARG A 7 -49.08 -9.48 27.49
CA ARG A 7 -47.95 -8.80 28.15
C ARG A 7 -47.06 -8.19 27.09
N ARG A 8 -46.52 -7.01 27.38
CA ARG A 8 -45.50 -6.39 26.54
C ARG A 8 -44.27 -7.30 26.52
N LEU A 9 -43.82 -7.66 25.33
CA LEU A 9 -42.60 -8.45 25.14
C LEU A 9 -41.40 -7.62 25.60
N HIS A 10 -40.50 -8.26 26.33
CA HIS A 10 -39.31 -7.61 26.85
C HIS A 10 -38.33 -7.33 25.71
N ASN A 11 -37.83 -6.10 25.64
CA ASN A 11 -36.83 -5.73 24.65
C ASN A 11 -35.42 -6.03 25.22
N PRO A 12 -34.71 -7.05 24.71
CA PRO A 12 -33.39 -7.40 25.21
C PRO A 12 -32.36 -6.27 25.00
N CYS A 13 -32.57 -5.40 24.01
CA CYS A 13 -31.70 -4.24 23.76
C CYS A 13 -31.77 -3.19 24.87
N LEU A 14 -32.89 -3.12 25.60
CA LEU A 14 -33.09 -2.16 26.70
C LEU A 14 -32.68 -2.73 28.06
N GLN A 15 -32.45 -4.05 28.16
CA GLN A 15 -32.04 -4.69 29.42
C GLN A 15 -30.53 -4.83 29.56
N SER A 16 -29.81 -5.03 28.44
CA SER A 16 -28.34 -5.11 28.48
C SER A 16 -27.73 -3.70 28.62
N ALA A 17 -27.19 -3.40 29.80
CA ALA A 17 -26.45 -2.16 30.05
C ALA A 17 -25.19 -2.06 29.16
N ASP A 18 -24.49 -3.17 28.96
CA ASP A 18 -23.29 -3.23 28.14
C ASP A 18 -23.56 -2.84 26.69
N ARG A 19 -24.66 -3.35 26.11
CA ARG A 19 -25.09 -3.00 24.76
C ARG A 19 -25.48 -1.53 24.64
N GLN A 20 -26.10 -0.96 25.66
CA GLN A 20 -26.43 0.47 25.68
C GLN A 20 -25.18 1.35 25.79
N ASN A 21 -24.22 0.95 26.63
CA ASN A 21 -22.93 1.61 26.76
C ASN A 21 -22.17 1.61 25.43
N LEU A 22 -22.05 0.44 24.80
CA LEU A 22 -21.42 0.29 23.49
C LEU A 22 -22.12 1.13 22.42
N HIS A 23 -23.46 1.14 22.39
CA HIS A 23 -24.20 1.96 21.44
C HIS A 23 -23.94 3.46 21.62
N ARG A 24 -23.93 3.96 22.87
CA ARG A 24 -23.60 5.35 23.17
C ARG A 24 -22.19 5.71 22.70
N GLU A 25 -21.21 4.84 22.97
CA GLU A 25 -19.83 5.05 22.56
C GLU A 25 -19.68 5.08 21.03
N LEU A 26 -20.30 4.13 20.31
CA LEU A 26 -20.29 4.11 18.85
C LEU A 26 -20.93 5.36 18.23
N MET A 27 -22.07 5.82 18.78
CA MET A 27 -22.72 7.05 18.33
C MET A 27 -21.87 8.29 18.59
N LEU A 28 -21.18 8.35 19.73
CA LEU A 28 -20.24 9.42 20.05
C LEU A 28 -19.06 9.43 19.07
N ASN A 29 -18.48 8.26 18.79
CA ASN A 29 -17.38 8.12 17.83
C ASN A 29 -17.79 8.53 16.43
N GLN A 30 -19.00 8.16 15.98
CA GLN A 30 -19.56 8.60 14.70
C GLN A 30 -19.70 10.13 14.64
N LYS A 31 -20.23 10.76 15.70
CA LYS A 31 -20.38 12.22 15.79
C LYS A 31 -19.03 12.94 15.76
N LEU A 32 -18.00 12.36 16.37
CA LEU A 32 -16.63 12.87 16.35
C LEU A 32 -15.85 12.51 15.07
N GLY A 33 -16.44 11.72 14.15
CA GLY A 33 -15.78 11.25 12.94
C GLY A 33 -14.67 10.22 13.19
N LYS A 34 -14.60 9.63 14.39
CA LYS A 34 -13.61 8.60 14.75
C LYS A 34 -14.14 7.23 14.35
N ASN A 35 -13.52 6.61 13.34
CA ASN A 35 -13.87 5.25 12.93
C ASN A 35 -13.15 4.23 13.79
N VAL A 36 -13.83 3.73 14.84
CA VAL A 36 -13.29 2.70 15.74
C VAL A 36 -13.45 1.27 15.19
N LEU A 37 -14.26 1.09 14.16
CA LEU A 37 -14.55 -0.21 13.55
C LEU A 37 -13.62 -0.54 12.39
N ASN A 38 -12.63 0.31 12.07
CA ASN A 38 -11.74 0.17 10.91
C ASN A 38 -12.47 -0.05 9.56
N GLN A 39 -13.77 0.25 9.51
CA GLN A 39 -14.62 0.08 8.33
C GLN A 39 -14.85 1.47 7.73
N LYS A 40 -13.87 2.00 7.00
CA LYS A 40 -14.11 3.20 6.17
C LYS A 40 -15.16 2.84 5.12
N SER A 41 -16.12 3.73 4.87
CA SER A 41 -17.04 3.50 3.76
C SER A 41 -16.28 3.53 2.42
N GLU A 42 -16.81 2.86 1.40
CA GLU A 42 -16.23 2.89 0.05
C GLU A 42 -16.03 4.32 -0.46
N LEU A 43 -17.00 5.20 -0.19
CA LEU A 43 -16.91 6.62 -0.54
C LEU A 43 -15.76 7.33 0.20
N GLN A 44 -15.59 7.09 1.50
CA GLN A 44 -14.48 7.66 2.27
C GLN A 44 -13.13 7.19 1.73
N ARG A 45 -13.02 5.90 1.43
CA ARG A 45 -11.81 5.31 0.86
C ARG A 45 -11.48 5.90 -0.52
N ALA A 46 -12.49 6.08 -1.37
CA ALA A 46 -12.33 6.73 -2.67
C ALA A 46 -11.90 8.19 -2.55
N MET A 47 -12.51 8.95 -1.62
CA MET A 47 -12.16 10.35 -1.36
C MET A 47 -10.73 10.51 -0.82
N GLU A 48 -10.31 9.65 0.10
CA GLU A 48 -8.93 9.63 0.60
C GLU A 48 -7.94 9.31 -0.52
N LYS A 49 -8.19 8.25 -1.29
CA LYS A 49 -7.37 7.90 -2.45
C LYS A 49 -7.27 9.03 -3.47
N HIS A 50 -8.37 9.75 -3.71
CA HIS A 50 -8.37 10.92 -4.58
C HIS A 50 -7.47 12.03 -4.02
N LYS A 51 -7.59 12.36 -2.72
CA LYS A 51 -6.73 13.37 -2.07
C LYS A 51 -5.25 12.99 -2.11
N GLU A 52 -4.93 11.74 -1.80
CA GLU A 52 -3.56 11.22 -1.88
C GLU A 52 -2.99 11.34 -3.29
N ASN A 53 -3.77 10.98 -4.32
CA ASN A 53 -3.36 11.11 -5.71
C ASN A 53 -3.11 12.58 -6.11
N GLN A 54 -3.97 13.50 -5.69
CA GLN A 54 -3.79 14.94 -5.96
C GLN A 54 -2.51 15.45 -5.28
N PHE A 55 -2.32 15.13 -4.01
CA PHE A 55 -1.12 15.52 -3.27
C PHE A 55 0.16 14.95 -3.90
N LYS A 56 0.14 13.68 -4.29
CA LYS A 56 1.28 13.05 -4.97
C LYS A 56 1.59 13.73 -6.31
N LYS A 57 0.57 14.07 -7.08
CA LYS A 57 0.74 14.77 -8.37
C LYS A 57 1.33 16.16 -8.16
N GLU A 58 0.89 16.89 -7.15
CA GLU A 58 1.43 18.21 -6.81
C GLU A 58 2.89 18.11 -6.36
N LEU A 59 3.21 17.11 -5.54
CA LEU A 59 4.58 16.84 -5.10
C LEU A 59 5.51 16.46 -6.26
N GLU A 60 5.04 15.64 -7.20
CA GLU A 60 5.79 15.29 -8.42
C GLU A 60 6.03 16.53 -9.30
N LEU A 61 5.04 17.41 -9.42
CA LEU A 61 5.16 18.65 -10.19
C LEU A 61 6.18 19.59 -9.56
N GLN A 62 6.09 19.82 -8.23
CA GLN A 62 7.07 20.61 -7.50
C GLN A 62 8.48 20.02 -7.60
N LYS A 63 8.60 18.69 -7.54
CA LYS A 63 9.89 18.02 -7.74
C LYS A 63 10.44 18.36 -9.12
N GLN A 64 9.65 18.18 -10.18
CA GLN A 64 10.05 18.47 -11.57
C GLN A 64 10.44 19.93 -11.79
N GLU A 65 9.72 20.89 -11.19
CA GLU A 65 10.05 22.31 -11.24
C GLU A 65 11.39 22.61 -10.55
N ASN A 66 11.64 21.97 -9.41
CA ASN A 66 12.87 22.14 -8.63
C ASN A 66 14.04 21.28 -9.13
N MET A 67 13.84 20.39 -10.11
CA MET A 67 14.92 19.55 -10.65
C MET A 67 15.99 20.39 -11.34
N THR A 68 17.22 20.22 -10.89
CA THR A 68 18.40 20.84 -11.50
C THR A 68 18.68 20.24 -12.88
N PRO A 69 19.38 20.96 -13.78
CA PRO A 69 19.75 20.44 -15.09
C PRO A 69 20.55 19.13 -15.02
N LEU A 70 21.44 19.00 -14.03
CA LEU A 70 22.24 17.79 -13.82
C LEU A 70 21.36 16.59 -13.47
N GLU A 71 20.42 16.76 -12.54
CA GLU A 71 19.51 15.69 -12.12
C GLU A 71 18.63 15.22 -13.28
N LYS A 72 18.18 16.13 -14.16
CA LYS A 72 17.44 15.76 -15.39
C LYS A 72 18.28 14.89 -16.32
N VAL A 73 19.56 15.19 -16.48
CA VAL A 73 20.47 14.40 -17.32
C VAL A 73 20.73 13.02 -16.70
N ILE A 74 20.90 12.94 -15.38
CA ILE A 74 21.06 11.68 -14.65
C ILE A 74 19.79 10.81 -14.83
N GLU A 75 18.61 11.39 -14.66
CA GLU A 75 17.33 10.68 -14.84
C GLU A 75 17.15 10.17 -16.28
N GLN A 76 17.47 10.99 -17.28
CA GLN A 76 17.43 10.55 -18.68
C GLN A 76 18.40 9.40 -18.95
N ARG A 77 19.60 9.45 -18.36
CA ARG A 77 20.59 8.37 -18.51
C ARG A 77 20.13 7.09 -17.83
N ALA A 78 19.57 7.19 -16.63
CA ALA A 78 18.98 6.06 -15.92
C ALA A 78 17.86 5.40 -16.74
N ARG A 79 16.93 6.20 -17.30
CA ARG A 79 15.85 5.68 -18.16
C ARG A 79 16.39 4.95 -19.39
N ARG A 80 17.45 5.46 -20.03
CA ARG A 80 18.09 4.76 -21.16
C ARG A 80 18.67 3.41 -20.75
N LEU A 81 19.33 3.35 -19.59
CA LEU A 81 19.89 2.09 -19.06
C LEU A 81 18.79 1.07 -18.75
N GLU A 82 17.67 1.48 -18.15
CA GLU A 82 16.54 0.56 -17.88
C GLU A 82 15.96 -0.05 -19.17
N ILE A 83 15.88 0.72 -20.26
CA ILE A 83 15.42 0.22 -21.57
C ILE A 83 16.42 -0.79 -22.13
N LEU A 84 17.72 -0.44 -22.11
CA LEU A 84 18.79 -1.33 -22.56
C LEU A 84 18.82 -2.64 -21.76
N GLU A 85 18.67 -2.59 -20.43
CA GLU A 85 18.62 -3.78 -19.58
C GLU A 85 17.41 -4.66 -19.89
N LYS A 86 16.24 -4.07 -20.15
CA LYS A 86 15.05 -4.82 -20.58
C LYS A 86 15.26 -5.48 -21.94
N ASP A 87 15.77 -4.75 -22.92
CA ASP A 87 16.07 -5.28 -24.26
C ASP A 87 17.10 -6.42 -24.21
N LEU A 88 18.11 -6.31 -23.33
CA LEU A 88 19.09 -7.37 -23.10
C LEU A 88 18.46 -8.60 -22.45
N ASN A 89 17.63 -8.44 -21.42
CA ASN A 89 16.92 -9.54 -20.76
C ASN A 89 15.91 -10.24 -21.68
N GLU A 90 15.34 -9.55 -22.67
CA GLU A 90 14.47 -10.18 -23.68
C GLU A 90 15.25 -10.97 -24.73
N LYS A 91 16.48 -10.56 -25.05
CA LYS A 91 17.31 -11.20 -26.09
C LYS A 91 18.21 -12.32 -25.56
N ASP A 92 18.68 -12.20 -24.32
CA ASP A 92 19.51 -13.21 -23.66
C ASP A 92 18.71 -13.94 -22.57
N PRO A 93 18.61 -15.28 -22.60
CA PRO A 93 17.91 -16.01 -21.56
C PRO A 93 18.59 -15.76 -20.19
N PRO A 94 17.81 -15.65 -19.10
CA PRO A 94 18.28 -15.21 -17.77
C PRO A 94 19.27 -16.15 -17.07
N ASN A 95 19.75 -17.19 -17.75
CA ASN A 95 20.47 -18.32 -17.16
C ASN A 95 21.85 -18.60 -17.79
N LYS A 96 22.38 -17.69 -18.61
CA LYS A 96 23.79 -17.76 -19.02
C LYS A 96 24.62 -16.90 -18.07
N GLU A 97 25.35 -17.56 -17.16
CA GLU A 97 26.42 -16.89 -16.41
C GLU A 97 27.37 -16.21 -17.41
N PRO A 98 27.72 -14.92 -17.23
CA PRO A 98 28.64 -14.23 -18.12
C PRO A 98 29.96 -14.99 -18.22
N GLU A 99 30.49 -15.14 -19.44
CA GLU A 99 31.73 -15.87 -19.71
C GLU A 99 32.90 -15.36 -18.86
N PHE A 100 32.94 -14.06 -18.60
CA PHE A 100 33.92 -13.44 -17.71
C PHE A 100 33.88 -14.00 -16.27
N LEU A 101 32.69 -14.27 -15.70
CA LEU A 101 32.60 -14.88 -14.36
C LEU A 101 33.16 -16.31 -14.37
N GLN A 102 32.91 -17.06 -15.45
CA GLN A 102 33.45 -18.42 -15.59
C GLN A 102 34.97 -18.42 -15.70
N ILE A 103 35.56 -17.50 -16.47
CA ILE A 103 37.02 -17.36 -16.61
C ILE A 103 37.63 -16.89 -15.28
N HIS A 104 36.99 -15.94 -14.60
CA HIS A 104 37.46 -15.42 -13.31
C HIS A 104 37.46 -16.51 -12.23
N ALA A 105 36.40 -17.34 -12.16
CA ALA A 105 36.34 -18.49 -11.26
C ALA A 105 37.46 -19.51 -11.56
N LYS A 106 37.71 -19.82 -12.84
CA LYS A 106 38.80 -20.71 -13.26
C LYS A 106 40.18 -20.15 -12.88
N LEU A 107 40.40 -18.85 -13.01
CA LEU A 107 41.66 -18.20 -12.62
C LEU A 107 41.87 -18.23 -11.10
N ARG A 108 40.83 -17.91 -10.31
CA ARG A 108 40.85 -18.00 -8.85
C ARG A 108 41.18 -19.41 -8.37
N ALA A 109 40.51 -20.43 -8.90
CA ALA A 109 40.76 -21.83 -8.57
C ALA A 109 42.21 -22.26 -8.88
N ARG A 110 42.79 -21.76 -9.99
CA ARG A 110 44.21 -22.01 -10.31
C ARG A 110 45.17 -21.31 -9.35
N MET A 111 44.86 -20.10 -8.89
CA MET A 111 45.73 -19.37 -7.95
C MET A 111 45.70 -19.97 -6.55
N GLU A 112 44.56 -20.46 -6.09
CA GLU A 112 44.41 -21.12 -4.78
C GLU A 112 45.04 -22.53 -4.74
N SER A 113 45.34 -23.12 -5.91
CA SER A 113 46.02 -24.43 -6.04
C SER A 113 47.56 -24.37 -6.02
N LYS A 114 48.15 -23.20 -5.80
CA LYS A 114 49.60 -22.97 -5.65
C LYS A 114 49.94 -22.60 -4.22
#